data_AF-A0A926CNH5-F1
#
_entry.id   AF-A0A926CNH5-F1
#
_cell.length_a   1.000
_cell.length_b   1.000
_cell.length_c   1.000
_cell.angle_alpha   90.00
_cell.angle_beta   90.00
_cell.angle_gamma   90.00
#
_symmetry.space_group_name_H-M   'P 1'
#
loop_
_entity.id
_entity.type
_entity.pdbx_description
1 polymer ?
#
loop_
_entity_poly.entity_id
_entity_poly.type
_entity_poly.pdbx_seq_one_letter_code
_entity_poly.pdbx_strand_id
1 'polypeptide(L)'
;MRYARLLLIPLALSSGLFSNLAAQPADSTAPLKPLRVLALQGETHHVQGIDTDGVHLWVTAVDRPTRKGYLFEFALKDGRLERSVET
;
A
#
# COMPACT_ATOMS: atom_id res chain seq x y z
N MET A 1 -39.23 15.99 67.67
CA MET A 1 -40.04 15.75 66.44
C MET A 1 -39.14 16.07 65.25
N ARG A 2 -38.78 15.23 64.28
CA ARG A 2 -39.11 13.86 63.87
C ARG A 2 -37.90 13.33 63.05
N TYR A 3 -37.54 12.07 63.24
CA TYR A 3 -36.66 11.31 62.34
C TYR A 3 -37.36 11.07 60.98
N ALA A 4 -36.62 11.07 59.87
CA ALA A 4 -37.04 10.38 58.62
C ALA A 4 -35.80 10.22 57.70
N ARG A 5 -35.18 9.04 57.69
CA ARG A 5 -35.41 7.89 56.79
C ARG A 5 -34.60 7.99 55.50
N LEU A 6 -33.52 7.19 55.48
CA LEU A 6 -32.81 6.70 54.30
C LEU A 6 -33.83 6.28 53.22
N LEU A 7 -33.69 6.80 52.01
CA LEU A 7 -34.28 6.20 50.82
C LEU A 7 -33.15 5.83 49.87
N LEU A 8 -32.87 4.52 49.87
CA LEU A 8 -32.01 3.83 48.93
C LEU A 8 -32.68 3.92 47.54
N ILE A 9 -32.09 4.64 46.60
CA ILE A 9 -32.55 4.64 45.21
C ILE A 9 -31.96 3.39 44.54
N PRO A 10 -32.77 2.43 44.04
CA PRO A 10 -32.23 1.36 43.21
C PRO A 10 -31.83 1.96 41.86
N LEU A 11 -30.52 2.06 41.62
CA LEU A 11 -29.99 2.42 40.32
C LEU A 11 -30.30 1.27 39.35
N ALA A 12 -31.31 1.47 38.51
CA ALA A 12 -31.68 0.53 37.46
C ALA A 12 -30.49 0.34 36.50
N LEU A 13 -29.95 -0.88 36.43
CA LEU A 13 -29.04 -1.29 35.37
C LEU A 13 -29.81 -1.23 34.05
N SER A 14 -29.67 -0.13 33.32
CA SER A 14 -30.05 -0.09 31.91
C SER A 14 -29.02 -0.92 31.13
N SER A 15 -29.36 -2.18 30.85
CA SER A 15 -28.64 -3.03 29.91
C SER A 15 -28.70 -2.38 28.53
N GLY A 16 -27.72 -1.54 28.22
CA GLY A 16 -27.58 -0.93 26.91
C GLY A 16 -27.40 -2.03 25.86
N LEU A 17 -28.35 -2.13 24.94
CA LEU A 17 -28.21 -2.88 23.70
C LEU A 17 -27.12 -2.18 22.86
N PHE A 18 -25.89 -2.63 23.01
CA PHE A 18 -24.82 -2.27 22.08
C PHE A 18 -25.05 -3.05 20.79
N SER A 19 -25.69 -2.42 19.79
CA SER A 19 -25.70 -2.93 18.43
C SER A 19 -24.28 -2.86 17.88
N ASN A 20 -23.63 -4.01 17.80
CA ASN A 20 -22.32 -4.16 17.20
C ASN A 20 -22.49 -4.03 15.68
N LEU A 21 -22.31 -2.83 15.12
CA LEU A 21 -22.09 -2.67 13.68
C LEU A 21 -20.68 -3.20 13.39
N ALA A 22 -20.55 -4.52 13.25
CA ALA A 22 -19.33 -5.10 12.72
C ALA A 22 -19.15 -4.56 11.29
N ALA A 23 -18.05 -3.84 11.06
CA ALA A 23 -17.66 -3.45 9.71
C ALA A 23 -17.53 -4.72 8.87
N GLN A 24 -18.37 -4.83 7.84
CA GLN A 24 -18.31 -5.94 6.91
C GLN A 24 -16.96 -5.84 6.18
N PRO A 25 -16.08 -6.85 6.25
CA PRO A 25 -14.80 -6.79 5.55
C PRO A 25 -15.10 -6.62 4.06
N ALA A 26 -14.61 -5.54 3.46
CA ALA A 26 -14.68 -5.36 2.03
C ALA A 26 -14.06 -6.60 1.37
N ASP A 27 -14.78 -7.21 0.44
CA ASP A 27 -14.35 -8.43 -0.24
C ASP A 27 -13.10 -8.11 -1.08
N SER A 28 -11.94 -8.24 -0.45
CA SER A 28 -10.64 -7.76 -0.94
C SER A 28 -10.03 -8.71 -1.97
N THR A 29 -10.83 -9.67 -2.45
CA THR A 29 -10.44 -10.74 -3.37
C THR A 29 -10.77 -10.42 -4.83
N ALA A 30 -11.41 -9.28 -5.10
CA ALA A 30 -11.66 -8.82 -6.45
C ALA A 30 -10.33 -8.70 -7.23
N PRO A 31 -10.25 -9.25 -8.46
CA PRO A 31 -9.00 -9.24 -9.22
C PRO A 31 -8.57 -7.80 -9.53
N LEU A 32 -7.33 -7.47 -9.18
CA LEU A 32 -6.74 -6.19 -9.53
C LEU A 32 -6.63 -6.07 -11.05
N LYS A 33 -7.28 -5.05 -11.62
CA LYS A 33 -7.15 -4.73 -13.04
C LYS A 33 -5.98 -3.76 -13.22
N PRO A 34 -5.00 -4.08 -14.08
CA PRO A 34 -3.94 -3.14 -14.41
C PRO A 34 -4.53 -1.83 -14.96
N LEU A 35 -4.14 -0.70 -14.38
CA LEU A 35 -4.54 0.62 -14.88
C LEU A 35 -3.76 0.99 -16.15
N ARG A 36 -2.51 0.53 -16.24
CA ARG A 36 -1.59 0.82 -17.34
C ARG A 36 -0.52 -0.27 -17.43
N VAL A 37 -0.06 -0.54 -18.65
CA VAL A 37 1.16 -1.30 -18.93
C VAL A 37 2.11 -0.38 -19.69
N LEU A 38 3.36 -0.30 -19.25
CA LEU A 38 4.40 0.51 -19.88
C LEU A 38 5.50 -0.42 -20.39
N ALA A 39 5.74 -0.43 -21.69
CA ALA A 39 6.85 -1.17 -22.27
C ALA A 39 8.16 -0.38 -22.09
N LEU A 40 9.15 -0.97 -21.42
CA LEU A 40 10.46 -0.35 -21.26
C LEU A 40 11.32 -0.63 -22.51
N GLN A 41 11.85 0.44 -23.08
CA GLN A 41 12.58 0.41 -24.33
C GLN A 41 14.07 0.28 -24.02
N GLY A 42 14.53 -0.95 -23.85
CA GLY A 42 15.92 -1.27 -23.54
C GLY A 42 16.07 -2.60 -22.80
N GLU A 43 17.32 -3.03 -22.63
CA GLU A 43 17.64 -4.18 -21.77
C GLU A 43 17.38 -3.82 -20.30
N THR A 44 16.76 -4.74 -19.55
CA THR A 44 16.51 -4.55 -18.11
C THR A 44 17.20 -5.61 -17.23
N HIS A 45 17.99 -6.51 -17.83
CA HIS A 45 18.67 -7.64 -17.18
C HIS A 45 17.79 -8.31 -16.09
N HIS A 46 18.38 -8.79 -14.99
CA HIS A 46 17.62 -9.26 -13.84
C HIS A 46 17.27 -8.10 -12.91
N VAL A 47 16.03 -7.62 -12.97
CA VAL A 47 15.52 -6.52 -12.14
C VAL A 47 15.49 -6.91 -10.66
N GLN A 48 16.04 -6.04 -9.81
CA GLN A 48 16.08 -6.18 -8.36
C GLN A 48 15.10 -5.24 -7.65
N GLY A 49 14.87 -4.06 -8.22
CA GLY A 49 13.99 -3.05 -7.63
C GLY A 49 13.55 -2.02 -8.65
N ILE A 50 12.43 -1.36 -8.33
CA ILE A 50 11.88 -0.25 -9.10
C ILE A 50 11.44 0.87 -8.15
N ASP A 51 11.56 2.12 -8.59
CA ASP A 51 11.00 3.30 -7.90
C ASP A 51 10.57 4.37 -8.91
N THR A 52 9.70 5.30 -8.52
CA THR A 52 9.21 6.37 -9.41
C THR A 52 8.86 7.66 -8.67
N ASP A 53 9.10 8.80 -9.31
CA ASP A 53 8.73 10.15 -8.83
C ASP A 53 7.54 10.75 -9.59
N GLY A 54 6.90 9.97 -10.46
CA GLY A 54 5.82 10.40 -11.34
C GLY A 54 6.26 10.93 -12.71
N VAL A 55 7.57 11.12 -12.94
CA VAL A 55 8.14 11.53 -14.23
C VAL A 55 9.09 10.46 -14.77
N HIS A 56 9.89 9.88 -13.89
CA HIS A 56 10.89 8.86 -14.18
C HIS A 56 10.54 7.54 -13.48
N LEU A 57 11.02 6.45 -14.07
CA LEU A 57 11.05 5.12 -13.50
C LEU A 57 12.52 4.71 -13.35
N TRP A 58 12.97 4.51 -12.12
CA TRP A 58 14.27 3.95 -11.83
C TRP A 58 14.18 2.44 -11.71
N VAL A 59 15.11 1.74 -12.32
CA VAL A 59 15.20 0.29 -12.28
C VAL A 59 16.62 -0.10 -11.89
N THR A 60 16.77 -0.81 -10.77
CA THR A 60 18.04 -1.46 -10.42
C THR A 60 18.03 -2.88 -10.96
N ALA A 61 19.14 -3.27 -11.60
CA ALA A 61 19.25 -4.56 -12.26
C ALA A 61 20.67 -5.12 -12.19
N VAL A 62 20.79 -6.43 -12.36
CA VAL A 62 22.08 -7.11 -12.44
C VAL A 62 22.18 -7.98 -13.68
N ASP A 63 23.31 -7.88 -14.37
CA ASP A 63 23.70 -8.84 -15.40
C ASP A 63 24.54 -9.95 -14.75
N ARG A 64 23.92 -11.11 -14.54
CA ARG A 64 24.54 -12.25 -13.85
C ARG A 64 25.77 -12.80 -14.61
N PRO A 65 25.71 -13.03 -15.93
CA PRO A 65 26.88 -13.41 -16.72
C PRO A 65 28.11 -12.52 -16.52
N THR A 66 27.93 -11.20 -16.58
CA THR A 66 29.06 -10.24 -16.51
C THR A 66 29.36 -9.76 -15.10
N ARG A 67 28.50 -10.09 -14.12
CA ARG A 67 28.57 -9.65 -12.72
C ARG A 67 28.54 -8.14 -12.56
N LYS A 68 27.79 -7.46 -13.42
CA LYS A 68 27.63 -6.00 -13.43
C LYS A 68 26.32 -5.58 -12.81
N GLY A 69 26.34 -4.49 -12.05
CA GLY A 69 25.15 -3.80 -11.58
C GLY A 69 24.78 -2.65 -12.50
N TYR A 70 23.49 -2.37 -12.60
CA TYR A 70 22.95 -1.28 -13.41
C TYR A 70 21.89 -0.50 -12.64
N LEU A 71 21.95 0.82 -12.80
CA LEU A 71 20.84 1.73 -12.53
C LEU A 71 20.37 2.32 -13.85
N PHE A 72 19.14 1.99 -14.24
CA PHE A 72 18.48 2.55 -15.40
C PHE A 72 17.46 3.61 -14.98
N GLU A 73 17.36 4.64 -15.81
CA GLU A 73 16.35 5.69 -15.70
C GLU A 73 15.54 5.69 -16.99
N PHE A 74 14.24 5.45 -16.87
CA PHE A 74 13.29 5.45 -17.98
C PHE A 74 12.28 6.60 -17.82
N ALA A 75 11.86 7.17 -18.93
CA ALA A 75 10.74 8.11 -18.94
C ALA A 75 9.44 7.36 -18.61
N LEU A 76 8.72 7.75 -17.54
CA LEU A 76 7.45 7.12 -17.17
C LEU A 76 6.35 7.37 -18.23
N LYS A 77 6.52 8.42 -19.05
CA LYS A 77 5.58 8.78 -20.13
C LYS A 77 5.47 7.68 -21.19
N ASP A 78 6.58 7.15 -21.67
CA ASP A 78 6.61 6.27 -22.85
C ASP A 78 7.55 5.06 -22.70
N GLY A 79 8.25 4.94 -21.57
CA GLY A 79 9.15 3.84 -21.27
C GLY A 79 10.48 3.93 -21.99
N ARG A 80 10.81 5.06 -22.63
CA ARG A 80 12.10 5.29 -23.28
C ARG A 80 13.21 5.33 -22.23
N LEU A 81 14.32 4.63 -22.49
CA LEU A 81 15.53 4.73 -21.67
C LEU A 81 16.15 6.13 -21.82
N GLU A 82 16.40 6.80 -20.71
CA GLU A 82 17.00 8.14 -20.67
C GLU A 82 18.45 8.08 -20.22
N ARG A 83 18.75 7.22 -19.24
CA ARG A 83 20.11 7.06 -18.70
C ARG A 83 20.37 5.64 -18.21
N SER A 84 21.62 5.23 -18.29
CA SER A 84 22.14 4.01 -17.66
C SER A 84 23.46 4.32 -16.95
N VAL A 85 23.62 3.75 -15.76
CA VAL A 85 24.87 3.79 -14.99
C VAL A 85 25.24 2.37 -14.60
N GLU A 86 26.45 1.94 -14.96
CA GLU A 86 27.04 0.68 -14.52
C GLU A 86 27.76 0.87 -13.18
N THR A 87 27.65 -0.12 -12.28
CA THR A 87 28.31 -0.15 -10.97
C THR A 87 29.16 -1.40 -10.81
#